data_AF-A0A6G0WEX0-F1
#
_entry.id   AF-A0A6G0WEX0-F1
#
_cell.length_a   1.000
_cell.length_b   1.000
_cell.length_c   1.000
_cell.angle_alpha   90.00
_cell.angle_beta   90.00
_cell.angle_gamma   90.00
#
_symmetry.space_group_name_H-M   'P 1'
#
loop_
_entity.id
_entity.type
_entity.pdbx_description
1 polymer ?
#
loop_
_entity_poly.entity_id
_entity_poly.type
_entity_poly.pdbx_seq_one_letter_code
_entity_poly.pdbx_strand_id
1 'polypeptide(L)'
;MDHQGHGLSEGERLYVERFDHYERDYIEFICDTLALTSESAHVKEAMMHFPKGLALKSLPRFLLGHSMGSLISLQMIHDHTDIEWTGAIMCSGAFQVDPKAISPIEMVLSSILSVVLPKFRPPNPNLSVVKDRSEHERSLRDSFNYKTGPTMR
;
A
#
# COMPACT_ATOMS: atom_id res chain seq x y z
N MET A 1 1.29 8.35 -5.30
CA MET A 1 1.69 7.10 -5.98
C MET A 1 0.70 6.01 -5.60
N ASP A 2 0.40 5.09 -6.51
CA ASP A 2 -0.28 3.84 -6.16
C ASP A 2 0.78 2.75 -5.92
N HIS A 3 0.53 1.81 -5.01
CA HIS A 3 1.46 0.70 -4.77
C HIS A 3 1.54 -0.24 -5.98
N GLN A 4 2.66 -0.97 -6.14
CA GLN A 4 2.81 -1.98 -7.19
C GLN A 4 1.58 -2.91 -7.26
N GLY A 5 1.07 -3.13 -8.48
CA GLY A 5 -0.09 -3.99 -8.72
C GLY A 5 -1.43 -3.39 -8.30
N HIS A 6 -1.49 -2.12 -7.89
CA HIS A 6 -2.71 -1.42 -7.47
C HIS A 6 -2.95 -0.17 -8.33
N GLY A 7 -4.22 0.22 -8.47
CA GLY A 7 -4.61 1.44 -9.18
C GLY A 7 -4.00 1.57 -10.57
N LEU A 8 -3.37 2.71 -10.84
CA LEU A 8 -2.72 3.00 -12.11
C LEU A 8 -1.26 2.55 -12.19
N SER A 9 -0.67 2.11 -11.07
CA SER A 9 0.69 1.57 -11.07
C SER A 9 0.80 0.25 -11.81
N GLU A 10 1.98 0.01 -12.38
CA GLU A 10 2.32 -1.22 -13.09
C GLU A 10 2.44 -2.42 -12.14
N GLY A 11 2.68 -3.60 -12.74
CA GLY A 11 2.86 -4.86 -12.04
C GLY A 11 1.62 -5.76 -12.08
N GLU A 12 1.84 -7.03 -11.74
CA GLU A 12 0.76 -8.02 -11.63
C GLU A 12 -0.22 -7.59 -10.53
N ARG A 13 -1.52 -7.69 -10.81
CA ARG A 13 -2.54 -7.07 -9.96
C ARG A 13 -2.66 -7.77 -8.61
N LEU A 14 -2.67 -6.97 -7.54
CA LEU A 14 -2.66 -7.44 -6.15
C LEU A 14 -1.46 -8.37 -5.83
N TYR A 15 -0.34 -8.17 -6.53
CA TYR A 15 0.88 -8.92 -6.33
C TYR A 15 2.08 -7.98 -6.16
N VAL A 16 2.84 -8.27 -5.11
CA VAL A 16 4.20 -7.77 -4.92
C VAL A 16 5.10 -8.99 -4.80
N GLU A 17 6.39 -8.86 -5.09
CA GLU A 17 7.33 -9.98 -4.90
C GLU A 17 7.69 -10.11 -3.42
N ARG A 18 8.10 -9.01 -2.79
CA ARG A 18 8.41 -8.94 -1.37
C ARG A 18 7.71 -7.75 -0.74
N PHE A 19 7.25 -7.89 0.50
CA PHE A 19 6.46 -6.83 1.14
C PHE A 19 7.27 -5.54 1.32
N ASP A 20 8.59 -5.66 1.58
CA ASP A 20 9.52 -4.53 1.70
C ASP A 20 9.70 -3.72 0.41
N HIS A 21 9.22 -4.22 -0.74
CA HIS A 21 9.21 -3.42 -1.97
C HIS A 21 8.25 -2.22 -1.84
N TYR A 22 7.13 -2.35 -1.13
CA TYR A 22 6.25 -1.21 -0.89
C TYR A 22 6.93 -0.09 -0.12
N GLU A 23 7.79 -0.44 0.83
CA GLU A 23 8.56 0.52 1.63
C GLU A 23 9.61 1.21 0.77
N ARG A 24 10.36 0.44 -0.03
CA ARG A 24 11.38 0.97 -0.96
C ARG A 24 10.79 1.96 -1.96
N ASP A 25 9.68 1.59 -2.61
CA ASP A 25 9.01 2.46 -3.58
C ASP A 25 8.53 3.76 -2.90
N TYR A 26 8.05 3.66 -1.66
CA TYR A 26 7.55 4.81 -0.91
C TYR A 26 8.70 5.73 -0.46
N ILE A 27 9.84 5.17 -0.04
CA ILE A 27 11.06 5.94 0.27
C ILE A 27 11.57 6.66 -0.96
N GLU A 28 11.67 5.98 -2.10
CA GLU A 28 12.08 6.59 -3.36
C GLU A 28 11.17 7.76 -3.70
N PHE A 29 9.84 7.57 -3.59
CA PHE A 29 8.87 8.65 -3.78
C PHE A 29 9.07 9.83 -2.81
N ILE A 30 9.39 9.60 -1.54
CA ILE A 30 9.65 10.69 -0.58
C ILE A 30 10.96 11.42 -0.93
N CYS A 31 12.05 10.68 -1.11
CA CYS A 31 13.38 11.24 -1.38
C CYS A 31 13.37 12.04 -2.68
N ASP A 32 12.71 11.48 -3.70
CA ASP A 32 12.59 12.11 -4.99
C ASP A 32 11.46 13.13 -5.02
N THR A 33 10.20 12.72 -4.98
CA THR A 33 9.05 13.60 -5.27
C THR A 33 8.81 14.67 -4.20
N LEU A 34 9.04 14.37 -2.93
CA LEU A 34 8.95 15.36 -1.85
C LEU A 34 10.24 16.17 -1.66
N ALA A 35 11.20 15.99 -2.58
CA ALA A 35 12.42 16.80 -2.73
C ALA A 35 13.25 16.93 -1.45
N LEU A 36 13.34 15.87 -0.64
CA LEU A 36 14.36 15.83 0.41
C LEU A 36 15.77 15.87 -0.21
N THR A 37 15.94 15.32 -1.41
CA THR A 37 17.24 15.25 -2.09
C THR A 37 17.18 15.38 -3.62
N SER A 38 16.01 15.43 -4.25
CA SER A 38 15.91 15.34 -5.71
C SER A 38 16.31 16.61 -6.46
N GLU A 39 17.19 16.45 -7.44
CA GLU A 39 17.54 17.49 -8.41
C GLU A 39 16.75 17.38 -9.73
N SER A 40 15.88 16.38 -9.86
CA SER A 40 15.11 16.13 -11.08
C SER A 40 14.17 17.30 -11.42
N ALA A 41 14.28 17.80 -12.66
CA ALA A 41 13.40 18.86 -13.16
C ALA A 41 11.93 18.41 -13.17
N HIS A 42 11.66 17.15 -13.50
CA HIS A 42 10.31 16.59 -13.53
C HIS A 42 9.64 16.63 -12.16
N VAL A 43 10.36 16.28 -11.10
CA VAL A 43 9.87 16.34 -9.71
C VAL A 43 9.57 17.78 -9.27
N LYS A 44 10.47 18.72 -9.60
CA LYS A 44 10.28 20.15 -9.30
C LYS A 44 9.06 20.72 -10.03
N GLU A 45 8.69 20.12 -11.16
CA GLU A 45 7.58 20.53 -12.03
C GLU A 45 6.32 19.66 -11.87
N ALA A 46 6.39 18.56 -11.09
CA ALA A 46 5.32 17.59 -10.89
C ALA A 46 4.19 18.18 -10.05
N MET A 47 3.47 19.17 -10.59
CA MET A 47 2.20 19.78 -10.14
C MET A 47 2.01 20.05 -8.64
N MET A 48 3.04 19.96 -7.82
CA MET A 48 3.01 20.36 -6.43
C MET A 48 3.17 21.88 -6.44
N HIS A 49 2.05 22.60 -6.29
CA HIS A 49 2.03 24.05 -6.18
C HIS A 49 2.58 24.50 -4.82
N PHE A 50 3.85 24.20 -4.55
CA PHE A 50 4.52 24.65 -3.35
C PHE A 50 4.82 26.16 -3.46
N PRO A 51 4.54 26.94 -2.39
CA PRO A 51 4.99 28.32 -2.30
C PRO A 51 6.51 28.45 -2.55
N LYS A 52 6.92 29.51 -3.26
CA LYS A 52 8.35 29.81 -3.45
C LYS A 52 9.02 30.02 -2.09
N GLY A 53 10.18 29.37 -1.89
CA GLY A 53 10.95 29.47 -0.64
C GLY A 53 10.46 28.56 0.49
N LEU A 54 9.48 27.68 0.24
CA LEU A 54 9.04 26.70 1.21
C LEU A 54 10.15 25.66 1.47
N ALA A 55 10.66 25.63 2.70
CA ALA A 55 11.60 24.61 3.13
C ALA A 55 10.86 23.30 3.45
N LEU A 56 10.64 22.45 2.45
CA LEU A 56 9.96 21.14 2.61
C LEU A 56 10.61 20.27 3.70
N LYS A 57 11.93 20.45 3.92
CA LYS A 57 12.67 19.75 4.98
C LYS A 57 12.17 20.11 6.38
N SER A 58 11.69 21.33 6.62
CA SER A 58 11.30 21.81 7.95
C SER A 58 9.81 21.64 8.26
N LEU A 59 9.02 21.08 7.35
CA LEU A 59 7.61 20.85 7.59
C LEU A 59 7.39 19.58 8.42
N PRO A 60 6.37 19.56 9.29
CA PRO A 60 6.02 18.35 10.01
C PRO A 60 5.57 17.26 9.04
N ARG A 61 6.01 16.02 9.29
CA ARG A 61 5.71 14.86 8.45
C ARG A 61 4.77 13.90 9.17
N PHE A 62 3.66 13.59 8.53
CA PHE A 62 2.71 12.62 9.04
C PHE A 62 2.56 11.45 8.07
N LEU A 63 2.49 10.24 8.61
CA LEU A 63 2.05 9.06 7.86
C LEU A 63 0.58 8.81 8.13
N LEU A 64 -0.16 8.49 7.07
CA LEU A 64 -1.54 8.02 7.18
C LEU A 64 -1.66 6.69 6.46
N GLY A 65 -2.03 5.65 7.21
CA GLY A 65 -2.27 4.31 6.68
C GLY A 65 -3.69 3.85 6.94
N HIS A 66 -4.25 3.07 6.01
CA HIS A 66 -5.51 2.36 6.19
C HIS A 66 -5.34 0.88 5.84
N SER A 67 -5.90 -0.04 6.64
CA SER A 67 -5.81 -1.50 6.41
C SER A 67 -4.35 -1.95 6.23
N MET A 68 -4.00 -2.56 5.09
CA MET A 68 -2.63 -2.91 4.72
C MET A 68 -1.69 -1.68 4.73
N GLY A 69 -2.17 -0.51 4.33
CA GLY A 69 -1.40 0.72 4.35
C GLY A 69 -0.95 1.15 5.75
N SER A 70 -1.68 0.74 6.80
CA SER A 70 -1.25 0.94 8.19
C SER A 70 -0.06 0.05 8.54
N LEU A 71 -0.04 -1.21 8.06
CA LEU A 71 1.11 -2.10 8.25
C LEU A 71 2.35 -1.56 7.54
N ILE A 72 2.20 -1.12 6.27
CA ILE A 72 3.28 -0.46 5.52
C ILE A 72 3.77 0.77 6.29
N SER A 73 2.87 1.62 6.78
CA SER A 73 3.24 2.81 7.57
C SER A 73 4.01 2.47 8.84
N LEU A 74 3.67 1.36 9.51
CA LEU A 74 4.37 0.93 10.71
C LEU A 74 5.80 0.49 10.41
N GLN A 75 5.98 -0.30 9.34
CA GLN A 75 7.30 -0.74 8.92
C GLN A 75 8.15 0.42 8.44
N MET A 76 7.57 1.36 7.69
CA MET A 76 8.22 2.61 7.32
C MET A 76 8.80 3.38 8.51
N ILE A 77 8.06 3.46 9.63
CA ILE A 77 8.54 4.12 10.85
C ILE A 77 9.64 3.30 11.54
N HIS A 78 9.53 1.97 11.49
CA HIS A 78 10.46 1.06 12.15
C HIS A 78 11.81 0.95 11.42
N ASP A 79 11.76 0.76 10.10
CA ASP A 79 12.90 0.38 9.27
C ASP A 79 13.65 1.60 8.70
N HIS A 80 12.98 2.76 8.60
CA HIS A 80 13.55 4.00 8.04
C HIS A 80 13.71 5.10 9.09
N THR A 81 14.61 4.86 10.05
CA THR A 81 14.94 5.81 11.14
C THR A 81 15.65 7.08 10.68
N ASP A 82 16.09 7.12 9.42
CA ASP A 82 16.67 8.30 8.77
C ASP A 82 15.62 9.37 8.44
N ILE A 83 14.33 9.01 8.48
CA ILE A 83 13.22 9.95 8.27
C ILE A 83 12.61 10.33 9.61
N GLU A 84 12.60 11.64 9.88
CA GLU A 84 11.91 12.19 11.05
C GLU A 84 10.41 12.35 10.78
N TRP A 85 9.61 11.51 11.46
CA TRP A 85 8.16 11.56 11.46
C TRP A 85 7.64 12.35 12.66
N THR A 86 6.77 13.32 12.42
CA THR A 86 6.05 14.07 13.47
C THR A 86 4.94 13.24 14.10
N GLY A 87 4.31 12.35 13.33
CA GLY A 87 3.28 11.45 13.83
C GLY A 87 2.76 10.48 12.78
N ALA A 88 1.96 9.53 13.23
CA ALA A 88 1.32 8.54 12.37
C ALA A 88 -0.16 8.37 12.72
N ILE A 89 -1.00 8.21 11.70
CA ILE A 89 -2.44 7.99 11.79
C ILE A 89 -2.72 6.64 11.15
N MET A 90 -3.26 5.70 11.93
CA MET A 90 -3.50 4.33 11.48
C MET A 90 -4.98 4.00 11.58
N CYS A 91 -5.60 3.72 10.44
CA CYS A 91 -7.03 3.45 10.34
C CYS A 91 -7.24 1.95 10.06
N SER A 92 -7.89 1.23 10.98
CA SER A 92 -8.26 -0.19 10.80
C SER A 92 -7.10 -1.06 10.31
N GLY A 93 -5.93 -0.95 10.94
CA GLY A 93 -4.70 -1.58 10.45
C GLY A 93 -4.76 -3.10 10.43
N ALA A 94 -4.25 -3.70 9.35
CA ALA A 94 -4.19 -5.14 9.16
C ALA A 94 -2.98 -5.76 9.90
N PHE A 95 -2.92 -5.61 11.23
CA PHE A 95 -1.78 -6.07 12.04
C PHE A 95 -1.85 -7.54 12.44
N GLN A 96 -3.05 -8.12 12.45
CA GLN A 96 -3.27 -9.50 12.84
C GLN A 96 -4.28 -10.14 11.91
N VAL A 97 -3.97 -11.35 11.47
CA VAL A 97 -4.93 -12.22 10.77
C VAL A 97 -5.81 -12.88 11.81
N ASP A 98 -7.13 -12.87 11.63
CA ASP A 98 -8.05 -13.57 12.52
C ASP A 98 -7.74 -15.08 12.50
N PRO A 99 -7.33 -15.69 13.63
CA PRO A 99 -7.00 -17.11 13.69
C PRO A 99 -8.19 -18.03 13.37
N LYS A 100 -9.43 -17.53 13.46
CA LYS A 100 -10.63 -18.28 13.07
C LYS A 100 -10.92 -18.20 11.58
N ALA A 101 -10.30 -17.26 10.87
CA ALA A 101 -10.49 -17.07 9.44
C ALA A 101 -9.64 -18.03 8.58
N ILE A 102 -8.58 -18.63 9.15
CA ILE A 102 -7.70 -19.55 8.43
C ILE A 102 -7.33 -20.73 9.34
N SER A 103 -7.58 -21.96 8.91
CA SER A 103 -7.16 -23.15 9.65
C SER A 103 -5.63 -23.38 9.53
N PRO A 104 -4.98 -24.04 10.51
CA PRO A 104 -3.54 -24.32 10.44
C PRO A 104 -3.12 -25.11 9.19
N ILE A 105 -4.00 -25.99 8.69
CA ILE A 105 -3.75 -26.78 7.48
C ILE A 105 -3.80 -25.90 6.24
N GLU A 106 -4.75 -24.95 6.18
CA GLU A 106 -4.82 -23.97 5.09
C GLU A 106 -3.62 -23.04 5.06
N MET A 107 -3.07 -22.64 6.21
CA MET A 107 -1.81 -21.87 6.27
C MET A 107 -0.61 -22.65 5.70
N VAL A 108 -0.49 -23.94 6.03
CA VAL A 108 0.60 -24.78 5.50
C VAL A 108 0.44 -24.98 3.98
N LEU A 109 -0.79 -25.25 3.53
CA LEU A 109 -1.09 -25.37 2.10
C LEU A 109 -0.86 -24.06 1.35
N SER A 110 -1.21 -22.91 1.93
CA SER A 110 -0.96 -21.60 1.31
C SER A 110 0.53 -21.34 1.15
N SER A 111 1.34 -21.71 2.14
CA SER A 111 2.81 -21.56 2.09
C SER A 111 3.47 -22.44 1.01
N ILE A 112 2.92 -23.64 0.76
CA ILE A 112 3.43 -24.53 -0.31
C ILE A 112 2.96 -24.02 -1.68
N LEU A 113 1.68 -23.66 -1.79
CA LEU A 113 1.09 -23.14 -3.02
C LEU A 113 1.69 -21.78 -3.40
N SER A 114 2.09 -20.95 -2.45
CA SER A 114 2.74 -19.66 -2.72
C SER A 114 4.13 -19.83 -3.34
N VAL A 115 4.81 -20.96 -3.14
CA VAL A 115 6.08 -21.25 -3.82
C VAL A 115 5.85 -21.79 -5.24
N VAL A 116 4.84 -22.64 -5.43
CA VAL A 116 4.60 -23.32 -6.73
C VAL A 116 3.79 -22.44 -7.69
N LEU A 117 2.82 -21.68 -7.17
CA LEU A 117 1.92 -20.81 -7.90
C LEU A 117 1.77 -19.45 -7.18
N PRO A 118 2.86 -18.66 -7.03
CA PRO A 118 2.88 -17.40 -6.27
C PRO A 118 1.87 -16.35 -6.75
N LYS A 119 1.39 -16.47 -7.99
CA LYS A 119 0.46 -15.51 -8.61
C LYS A 119 -0.98 -16.00 -8.67
N PHE A 120 -1.26 -17.18 -8.12
CA PHE A 120 -2.62 -17.71 -8.09
C PHE A 120 -3.50 -16.93 -7.11
N ARG A 121 -4.70 -16.57 -7.55
CA ARG A 121 -5.69 -15.82 -6.78
C ARG A 121 -7.02 -16.58 -6.74
N PRO A 122 -7.52 -16.96 -5.55
CA PRO A 122 -8.85 -17.54 -5.43
C PRO A 122 -9.93 -16.50 -5.77
N PRO A 123 -11.20 -16.92 -5.96
CA PRO A 123 -12.31 -15.98 -6.12
C PRO A 123 -12.42 -15.03 -4.90
N ASN A 124 -12.80 -13.77 -5.14
CA ASN A 124 -13.00 -12.83 -4.04
C ASN A 124 -14.26 -13.23 -3.25
N PRO A 125 -14.19 -13.43 -1.92
CA PRO A 125 -15.42 -13.52 -1.13
C PRO A 125 -16.21 -12.21 -1.30
N ASN A 126 -17.49 -12.30 -1.67
CA ASN A 126 -18.38 -11.14 -1.86
C ASN A 126 -18.64 -10.41 -0.53
N LEU A 127 -17.63 -9.68 -0.04
CA LEU A 127 -17.68 -8.91 1.20
C LEU A 127 -17.91 -7.45 0.82
N SER A 128 -19.08 -6.93 1.18
CA SER A 128 -19.33 -5.49 1.07
C SER A 128 -18.56 -4.77 2.17
N VAL A 129 -17.50 -4.07 1.80
CA VAL A 129 -16.70 -3.23 2.71
C VAL A 129 -17.41 -1.91 3.02
N VAL A 130 -18.36 -1.51 2.17
CA VAL A 130 -19.11 -0.24 2.27
C VAL A 130 -20.55 -0.53 2.68
N LYS A 131 -21.09 0.28 3.61
CA LYS A 131 -22.50 0.17 4.05
C LYS A 131 -23.47 0.74 3.03
N ASP A 132 -23.10 1.83 2.36
CA ASP A 132 -23.91 2.46 1.32
C ASP A 132 -23.91 1.60 0.07
N ARG A 133 -25.11 1.22 -0.37
CA ARG A 133 -25.32 0.40 -1.57
C ARG A 133 -24.86 1.10 -2.84
N SER A 134 -25.10 2.41 -2.97
CA SER A 134 -24.75 3.17 -4.17
C SER A 134 -23.23 3.24 -4.36
N GLU A 135 -22.49 3.42 -3.26
CA GLU A 135 -21.03 3.38 -3.23
C GLU A 135 -20.48 1.96 -3.43
N HIS A 136 -21.12 0.95 -2.85
CA HIS A 136 -20.76 -0.45 -3.13
C HIS A 136 -20.90 -0.77 -4.62
N GLU A 137 -22.03 -0.42 -5.23
CA GLU A 137 -22.27 -0.60 -6.67
C GLU A 137 -21.32 0.22 -7.54
N ARG A 138 -20.92 1.42 -7.12
CA ARG A 138 -19.84 2.19 -7.78
C ARG A 138 -18.54 1.42 -7.74
N SER A 139 -18.13 0.90 -6.59
CA SER A 139 -16.88 0.13 -6.48
C SER A 139 -16.89 -1.10 -7.39
N LEU A 140 -18.03 -1.79 -7.55
CA LEU A 140 -18.13 -2.97 -8.41
C LEU A 140 -17.99 -2.64 -9.91
N ARG A 141 -18.27 -1.39 -10.29
CA ARG A 141 -18.12 -0.89 -11.67
C ARG A 141 -16.73 -0.30 -11.94
N ASP A 142 -15.92 -0.09 -10.91
CA ASP A 142 -14.57 0.44 -11.06
C ASP A 142 -13.68 -0.58 -11.80
N SER A 143 -13.05 -0.15 -12.88
CA SER A 143 -12.12 -0.97 -13.67
C SER A 143 -10.87 -1.39 -12.89
N PHE A 144 -10.54 -0.68 -11.81
CA PHE A 144 -9.42 -0.97 -10.91
C PHE A 144 -9.84 -1.74 -9.65
N ASN A 145 -11.13 -2.06 -9.49
CA ASN A 145 -11.57 -2.99 -8.45
C ASN A 145 -11.52 -4.43 -8.95
N TYR A 146 -10.58 -5.21 -8.42
CA TYR A 146 -10.37 -6.59 -8.83
C TYR A 146 -11.35 -7.56 -8.18
N LYS A 147 -11.97 -8.39 -9.02
CA LYS A 147 -13.00 -9.37 -8.62
C LYS A 147 -12.42 -10.70 -8.14
N THR A 148 -11.10 -10.81 -8.13
CA THR A 148 -10.36 -11.95 -7.57
C THR A 148 -9.89 -11.62 -6.16
N GLY A 149 -9.76 -12.65 -5.33
CA GLY A 149 -9.31 -12.56 -3.96
C GLY A 149 -7.81 -12.25 -3.85
N PRO A 150 -7.31 -12.13 -2.61
CA PRO A 150 -5.90 -11.86 -2.37
C PRO A 150 -5.02 -12.98 -2.89
N THR A 151 -3.80 -12.66 -3.29
CA THR A 151 -2.83 -13.66 -3.72
C THR A 151 -2.46 -14.58 -2.56
N MET A 152 -2.38 -15.89 -2.82
CA MET A 152 -1.99 -16.87 -1.80
C MET A 152 -0.54 -16.60 -1.37
N ARG A 153 -0.33 -16.40 -0.07
CA ARG A 153 0.98 -16.25 0.56
C ARG A 153 1.09 -17.16 1.78
#